data_AF-A0A0C1S9N1-F1
#
_entry.id   AF-A0A0C1S9N1-F1
#
_cell.length_a   1.000
_cell.length_b   1.000
_cell.length_c   1.000
_cell.angle_alpha   90.00
_cell.angle_beta   90.00
_cell.angle_gamma   90.00
#
_symmetry.space_group_name_H-M   'P 1'
#
loop_
_entity.id
_entity.type
_entity.pdbx_description
1 polymer ?
#
loop_
_entity_poly.entity_id
_entity_poly.type
_entity_poly.pdbx_seq_one_letter_code
_entity_poly.pdbx_strand_id
1 'polypeptide(L)'
;MTTFHILSMSLHALRVVVPTMMMIFFAGTSELKTFLESIPTTIIHGLNIAGGIIVVVGYAMVINMMYTAHLIPFLYLGFIVAAFSNFNLIAIGSIGIIMSMIYVQLNPKYAIQELRKENSHKNLIDKKNSSEEDELD
;
A
#
# COMPACT_ATOMS: atom_id res chain seq x y z
N MET A 1 -7.10 -16.44 25.75
CA MET A 1 -7.05 -16.14 24.29
C MET A 1 -6.00 -15.09 23.95
N THR A 2 -5.86 -14.00 24.71
CA THR A 2 -4.84 -12.95 24.44
C THR A 2 -3.40 -13.43 24.59
N THR A 3 -3.10 -14.31 25.55
CA THR A 3 -1.74 -14.84 25.77
C THR A 3 -1.18 -15.58 24.55
N PHE A 4 -2.03 -16.33 23.82
CA PHE A 4 -1.62 -17.04 22.60
C PHE A 4 -1.33 -16.09 21.43
N HIS A 5 -2.05 -14.96 21.34
CA HIS A 5 -1.80 -13.94 20.32
C HIS A 5 -0.52 -13.15 20.60
N ILE A 6 -0.23 -12.82 21.86
CA ILE A 6 1.03 -12.19 22.25
C ILE A 6 2.21 -13.14 21.99
N LEU A 7 2.05 -14.43 22.26
CA LEU A 7 3.09 -15.44 22.03
C LEU A 7 3.48 -15.55 20.55
N SER A 8 2.50 -15.51 19.61
CA SER A 8 2.79 -15.60 18.18
C SER A 8 3.49 -14.36 17.61
N MET A 9 3.09 -13.15 18.02
CA MET A 9 3.79 -11.92 17.65
C MET A 9 5.22 -11.89 18.20
N SER A 10 5.43 -12.35 19.44
CA SER A 10 6.75 -12.42 20.06
C SER A 10 7.69 -13.40 19.34
N LEU A 11 7.20 -14.59 18.97
CA LEU A 11 7.98 -15.56 18.20
C LEU A 11 8.33 -15.09 16.78
N HIS A 12 7.49 -14.28 16.13
CA HIS A 12 7.80 -13.69 14.82
C HIS A 12 8.91 -12.64 14.94
N ALA A 13 8.81 -11.75 15.93
CA ALA A 13 9.83 -10.75 16.21
C ALA A 13 11.19 -11.40 16.51
N LEU A 14 11.21 -12.51 17.26
CA LEU A 14 12.43 -13.24 17.58
C LEU A 14 13.17 -13.73 16.32
N ARG A 15 12.47 -14.13 15.25
CA ARG A 15 13.11 -14.57 13.99
C ARG A 15 13.83 -13.46 13.24
N VAL A 16 13.43 -12.21 13.42
CA VAL A 16 14.11 -11.04 12.82
C VAL A 16 15.25 -10.58 13.73
N VAL A 17 15.06 -10.65 15.05
CA VAL A 17 16.05 -10.22 16.05
C VAL A 17 17.25 -11.16 16.11
N VAL A 18 17.06 -12.48 16.12
CA VAL A 18 18.16 -13.46 16.22
C VAL A 18 19.24 -13.26 15.13
N PRO A 19 18.92 -13.16 13.81
CA PRO A 19 19.94 -12.95 12.78
C PRO A 19 20.57 -11.56 12.86
N THR A 20 19.79 -10.53 13.21
CA THR A 20 20.31 -9.17 13.38
C THR A 20 21.30 -9.10 14.54
N MET A 21 20.99 -9.77 15.66
CA MET A 21 21.86 -9.79 16.83
C MET A 21 23.15 -10.56 16.56
N MET A 22 23.07 -11.71 15.87
CA MET A 22 24.26 -12.40 15.37
C MET A 22 25.11 -11.47 14.49
N MET A 23 24.50 -10.76 13.54
CA MET A 23 25.23 -9.85 12.66
C MET A 23 25.96 -8.74 13.43
N ILE A 24 25.32 -8.14 14.46
CA ILE A 24 25.95 -7.10 15.29
C ILE A 24 27.19 -7.63 16.01
N PHE A 25 27.15 -8.85 16.57
CA PHE A 25 28.30 -9.44 17.26
C PHE A 25 29.46 -9.73 16.30
N PHE A 26 29.19 -10.16 15.07
CA PHE A 26 30.23 -10.47 14.08
C PHE A 26 30.72 -9.26 13.28
N ALA A 27 29.97 -8.15 13.24
CA ALA A 27 30.29 -6.96 12.44
C ALA A 27 31.63 -6.29 12.79
N GLY A 28 32.12 -6.45 14.03
CA GLY A 28 33.40 -5.90 14.47
C GLY A 28 34.64 -6.71 14.07
N THR A 29 34.47 -7.87 13.44
CA THR A 29 35.60 -8.75 13.08
C THR A 29 36.37 -8.22 11.86
N SER A 30 37.70 -8.26 11.93
CA SER A 30 38.60 -7.85 10.84
C SER A 30 38.42 -8.69 9.58
N GLU A 31 38.02 -9.95 9.74
CA GLU A 31 37.69 -10.85 8.62
C GLU A 31 36.51 -10.34 7.80
N LEU A 32 35.42 -9.91 8.47
CA LEU A 32 34.27 -9.35 7.76
C LEU A 32 34.62 -8.03 7.06
N LYS A 33 35.40 -7.15 7.71
CA LYS A 33 35.85 -5.88 7.10
C LYS A 33 36.70 -6.10 5.85
N THR A 34 37.64 -7.05 5.89
CA THR A 34 38.50 -7.41 4.74
C THR A 34 37.67 -8.00 3.61
N PHE A 35 36.66 -8.81 3.94
CA PHE A 35 35.70 -9.32 2.96
C PHE A 35 34.86 -8.20 2.33
N LEU A 36 34.38 -7.22 3.10
CA LEU A 36 33.66 -6.08 2.55
C LEU A 36 34.54 -5.17 1.67
N GLU A 37 35.83 -5.00 2.02
CA GLU A 37 36.81 -4.25 1.21
C GLU A 37 37.18 -4.97 -0.09
N SER A 38 36.97 -6.29 -0.17
CA SER A 38 37.14 -7.07 -1.41
C SER A 38 36.00 -6.87 -2.41
N ILE A 39 34.90 -6.21 -2.01
CA ILE A 39 33.80 -5.91 -2.92
C ILE A 39 34.23 -4.80 -3.88
N PRO A 40 34.26 -5.04 -5.20
CA PRO A 40 34.68 -4.05 -6.17
C PRO A 40 33.70 -2.88 -6.23
N THR A 41 34.22 -1.67 -6.43
CA THR A 41 33.45 -0.42 -6.45
C THR A 41 32.32 -0.43 -7.48
N THR A 42 32.47 -1.11 -8.61
CA THR A 42 31.44 -1.26 -9.64
C THR A 42 30.15 -1.91 -9.11
N ILE A 43 30.25 -2.89 -8.19
CA ILE A 43 29.08 -3.55 -7.61
C ILE A 43 28.38 -2.61 -6.61
N ILE A 44 29.15 -1.87 -5.80
CA ILE A 44 28.59 -0.88 -4.88
C ILE A 44 27.92 0.27 -5.64
N HIS A 45 28.51 0.73 -6.75
CA HIS A 45 27.87 1.70 -7.63
C HIS A 45 26.57 1.15 -8.24
N GLY A 46 26.59 -0.07 -8.78
CA GLY A 46 25.38 -0.75 -9.28
C GLY A 46 24.29 -0.87 -8.21
N LEU A 47 24.65 -1.21 -6.97
CA LEU A 47 23.74 -1.30 -5.84
C LEU A 47 23.13 0.06 -5.48
N ASN A 48 23.89 1.16 -5.58
CA ASN A 48 23.37 2.50 -5.32
C ASN A 48 22.30 2.90 -6.36
N ILE A 49 22.51 2.58 -7.64
CA ILE A 49 21.48 2.77 -8.68
C ILE A 49 20.27 1.88 -8.43
N ALA A 50 20.48 0.60 -8.10
CA ALA A 50 19.40 -0.34 -7.78
C ALA A 50 18.57 0.12 -6.56
N GLY A 51 19.24 0.71 -5.57
CA GLY A 51 18.62 1.35 -4.41
C GLY A 51 17.67 2.51 -4.77
N GLY A 52 17.94 3.23 -5.86
CA GLY A 52 17.00 4.23 -6.39
C GLY A 52 15.78 3.61 -7.06
N ILE A 53 15.97 2.54 -7.83
CA ILE A 53 14.89 1.87 -8.57
C ILE A 53 13.91 1.14 -7.63
N ILE A 54 14.39 0.53 -6.54
CA ILE A 54 13.51 -0.17 -5.59
C ILE A 54 12.50 0.75 -4.92
N VAL A 55 12.83 2.04 -4.72
CA VAL A 55 11.91 3.04 -4.18
C VAL A 55 10.72 3.26 -5.14
N VAL A 56 10.98 3.28 -6.45
CA VAL A 56 9.94 3.40 -7.49
C VAL A 56 8.99 2.19 -7.45
N VAL A 57 9.53 0.98 -7.28
CA VAL A 57 8.72 -0.24 -7.12
C VAL A 57 7.86 -0.18 -5.85
N GLY A 58 8.39 0.38 -4.76
CA GLY A 58 7.63 0.61 -3.53
C GLY A 58 6.42 1.54 -3.74
N TYR A 59 6.61 2.66 -4.43
CA TYR A 59 5.50 3.53 -4.79
C TYR A 59 4.48 2.83 -5.71
N ALA A 60 4.95 2.00 -6.65
CA ALA A 60 4.06 1.21 -7.49
C ALA A 60 3.20 0.24 -6.68
N MET A 61 3.72 -0.40 -5.63
CA MET A 61 2.94 -1.29 -4.74
C MET A 61 1.81 -0.53 -4.04
N VAL A 62 2.09 0.69 -3.57
CA VAL A 62 1.08 1.55 -2.92
C VAL A 62 0.03 2.01 -3.92
N ILE A 63 0.45 2.52 -5.08
CA ILE A 63 -0.45 3.00 -6.14
C ILE A 63 -1.33 1.85 -6.65
N ASN A 64 -0.77 0.66 -6.81
CA ASN A 64 -1.49 -0.51 -7.29
C ASN A 64 -2.62 -0.95 -6.34
N MET A 65 -2.43 -0.84 -5.01
CA MET A 65 -3.49 -1.14 -4.05
C MET A 65 -4.62 -0.08 -4.06
N MET A 66 -4.29 1.18 -4.33
CA MET A 66 -5.27 2.28 -4.43
C MET A 66 -5.82 2.48 -5.85
N TYR A 67 -5.41 1.64 -6.80
CA TYR A 67 -5.66 1.85 -8.22
C TYR A 67 -7.16 1.80 -8.54
N THR A 68 -7.67 2.91 -9.08
CA THR A 68 -9.01 2.97 -9.67
C THR A 68 -8.91 3.83 -10.93
N ALA A 69 -9.41 3.33 -12.07
CA ALA A 69 -9.26 3.99 -13.37
C ALA A 69 -9.72 5.46 -13.40
N HIS A 70 -10.67 5.82 -12.55
CA HIS A 70 -11.20 7.18 -12.44
C HIS A 70 -10.32 8.13 -11.59
N LEU A 71 -9.38 7.60 -10.79
CA LEU A 71 -8.52 8.37 -9.88
C LEU A 71 -7.08 8.55 -10.40
N ILE A 72 -6.70 7.82 -11.45
CA ILE A 72 -5.39 7.97 -12.12
C ILE A 72 -5.09 9.43 -12.54
N PRO A 73 -6.04 10.22 -13.09
CA PRO A 73 -5.76 11.61 -13.47
C PRO A 73 -5.30 12.47 -12.30
N PHE A 74 -5.78 12.16 -11.09
CA PHE A 74 -5.42 12.89 -9.87
C PHE A 74 -3.98 12.59 -9.41
N LEU A 75 -3.53 11.34 -9.58
CA LEU A 75 -2.14 10.95 -9.33
C LEU A 75 -1.17 11.71 -10.26
N TYR A 76 -1.48 11.76 -11.56
CA TYR A 76 -0.66 12.48 -12.54
C TYR A 76 -0.64 13.98 -12.30
N LEU A 77 -1.77 14.57 -11.91
CA LEU A 77 -1.85 15.99 -11.58
C LEU A 77 -0.96 16.34 -10.39
N GLY A 78 -1.01 15.54 -9.31
CA GLY A 78 -0.10 15.69 -8.17
C GLY A 78 1.37 15.50 -8.54
N PHE A 79 1.68 14.56 -9.44
CA PHE A 79 3.03 14.32 -9.94
C PHE A 79 3.59 15.52 -10.72
N ILE A 80 2.80 16.11 -11.63
CA ILE A 80 3.21 17.30 -12.40
C ILE A 80 3.47 18.47 -11.44
N VAL A 81 2.57 18.71 -10.49
CA VAL A 81 2.73 19.79 -9.50
C VAL A 81 3.99 19.55 -8.65
N ALA A 82 4.27 18.32 -8.25
CA ALA A 82 5.46 17.95 -7.48
C ALA A 82 6.76 18.05 -8.29
N ALA A 83 6.74 17.76 -9.60
CA ALA A 83 7.92 17.82 -10.45
C ALA A 83 8.41 19.25 -10.70
N PHE A 84 7.49 20.22 -10.74
CA PHE A 84 7.82 21.63 -10.99
C PHE A 84 7.88 22.50 -9.73
N SER A 85 7.42 21.99 -8.57
CA SER A 85 7.40 22.74 -7.31
C SER A 85 8.34 22.14 -6.28
N ASN A 86 9.15 22.99 -5.62
CA ASN A 86 10.00 22.59 -4.48
C ASN A 86 9.20 22.57 -3.15
N PHE A 87 7.98 22.04 -3.17
CA PHE A 87 7.14 21.99 -1.98
C PHE A 87 7.43 20.74 -1.14
N ASN A 88 7.21 20.87 0.18
CA ASN A 88 7.32 19.74 1.09
C ASN A 88 6.22 18.71 0.79
N LEU A 89 6.50 17.42 1.04
CA LEU A 89 5.55 16.31 0.95
C LEU A 89 4.23 16.60 1.67
N ILE A 90 4.28 17.27 2.83
CA ILE A 90 3.10 17.65 3.62
C ILE A 90 2.20 18.63 2.85
N ALA A 91 2.79 19.59 2.13
CA ALA A 91 2.03 20.60 1.40
C ALA A 91 1.30 20.00 0.18
N ILE A 92 1.96 19.12 -0.56
CA ILE A 92 1.33 18.41 -1.70
C ILE A 92 0.28 17.42 -1.18
N GLY A 93 0.54 16.75 -0.06
CA GLY A 93 -0.41 15.84 0.59
C GLY A 93 -1.69 16.55 1.07
N SER A 94 -1.57 17.75 1.66
CA SER A 94 -2.74 18.51 2.13
C SER A 94 -3.59 19.04 0.98
N ILE A 95 -2.97 19.53 -0.11
CA ILE A 95 -3.67 19.83 -1.37
C ILE A 95 -4.44 18.60 -1.85
N GLY A 96 -3.81 17.42 -1.76
CA GLY A 96 -4.42 16.15 -2.14
C GLY A 96 -5.70 15.84 -1.38
N ILE A 97 -5.67 16.03 -0.06
CA ILE A 97 -6.82 15.80 0.84
C ILE A 97 -7.95 16.78 0.54
N ILE A 98 -7.64 18.07 0.39
CA ILE A 98 -8.65 19.11 0.10
C ILE A 98 -9.34 18.81 -1.24
N MET A 99 -8.57 18.47 -2.28
CA MET A 99 -9.12 18.14 -3.59
C MET A 99 -9.97 16.86 -3.55
N SER A 100 -9.54 15.85 -2.78
CA SER A 100 -10.32 14.62 -2.57
C SER A 100 -11.66 14.94 -1.90
N MET A 101 -11.66 15.74 -0.84
CA MET A 101 -12.89 16.11 -0.10
C MET A 101 -13.89 16.86 -0.99
N ILE A 102 -13.41 17.79 -1.83
CA ILE A 102 -14.25 18.50 -2.80
C ILE A 102 -14.79 17.54 -3.87
N TYR A 103 -13.95 16.65 -4.42
CA TYR A 103 -14.37 15.68 -5.43
C TYR A 103 -15.43 14.71 -4.90
N VAL A 104 -15.30 14.30 -3.64
CA VAL A 104 -16.29 13.46 -2.96
C VAL A 104 -17.62 14.19 -2.79
N GLN A 105 -17.60 15.46 -2.40
CA GLN A 105 -18.82 16.26 -2.21
C GLN A 105 -19.53 16.61 -3.54
N LEU A 106 -18.78 16.78 -4.64
CA LEU A 106 -19.35 17.15 -5.95
C LEU A 106 -19.81 15.97 -6.80
N ASN A 107 -19.41 14.73 -6.52
CA ASN A 107 -19.80 13.57 -7.32
C ASN A 107 -21.14 12.96 -6.81
N PRO A 108 -22.24 12.99 -7.61
CA PRO A 108 -23.49 12.29 -7.28
C PRO A 108 -23.38 10.75 -7.30
N LYS A 109 -22.17 10.23 -7.52
CA LYS A 109 -21.84 8.79 -7.51
C LYS A 109 -22.02 8.14 -6.12
N TYR A 110 -22.16 8.94 -5.05
CA TYR A 110 -22.56 8.45 -3.72
C TYR A 110 -24.07 8.16 -3.65
N ALA A 111 -24.91 9.01 -4.23
CA ALA A 111 -26.36 8.78 -4.31
C ALA A 111 -26.71 7.56 -5.21
N ILE A 112 -26.01 7.38 -6.33
CA ILE A 112 -26.26 6.27 -7.27
C ILE A 112 -25.76 4.92 -6.73
N GLN A 113 -24.74 4.91 -5.85
CA GLN A 113 -24.26 3.66 -5.23
C GLN A 113 -25.21 3.13 -4.15
N GLU A 114 -25.85 4.00 -3.37
CA GLU A 114 -26.90 3.58 -2.43
C GLU A 114 -28.10 2.99 -3.17
N LEU A 115 -28.58 3.67 -4.22
CA LEU A 115 -29.68 3.16 -5.06
C LEU A 115 -29.33 1.82 -5.72
N ARG A 116 -28.07 1.60 -6.14
CA ARG A 116 -27.64 0.32 -6.73
C ARG A 116 -27.51 -0.81 -5.69
N LYS A 117 -27.06 -0.51 -4.47
CA LYS A 117 -27.05 -1.48 -3.36
C LYS A 117 -28.47 -1.87 -2.94
N GLU A 118 -29.37 -0.90 -2.84
CA GLU A 118 -30.78 -1.12 -2.50
C GLU A 118 -31.50 -1.95 -3.56
N ASN A 119 -31.32 -1.65 -4.85
CA ASN A 119 -31.89 -2.44 -5.94
C ASN A 119 -31.32 -3.87 -6.00
N SER A 120 -30.03 -4.08 -5.70
CA SER A 120 -29.45 -5.43 -5.61
C SER A 120 -30.02 -6.22 -4.43
N HIS A 121 -30.24 -5.60 -3.27
CA HIS A 121 -30.86 -6.26 -2.13
C HIS A 121 -32.33 -6.60 -2.40
N LYS A 122 -33.07 -5.69 -3.03
CA LYS A 122 -34.47 -5.92 -3.42
C LYS A 122 -34.61 -7.03 -4.46
N ASN A 123 -33.73 -7.11 -5.45
CA ASN A 123 -33.71 -8.22 -6.43
C ASN A 123 -33.41 -9.58 -5.80
N LEU A 124 -32.59 -9.63 -4.75
CA LEU A 124 -32.29 -10.86 -4.01
C LEU A 124 -33.48 -11.34 -3.18
N ILE A 125 -34.28 -10.40 -2.65
CA ILE A 125 -35.49 -10.71 -1.88
C ILE A 125 -36.63 -11.11 -2.83
N ASP A 126 -36.80 -10.44 -3.97
CA ASP A 126 -37.78 -10.81 -5.01
C ASP A 126 -37.50 -12.20 -5.58
N LYS A 127 -36.23 -12.53 -5.87
CA LYS A 127 -35.84 -13.86 -6.36
C LYS A 127 -36.09 -14.96 -5.32
N LYS A 128 -36.04 -14.63 -4.03
CA LYS A 128 -36.35 -15.58 -2.95
C LYS A 128 -37.86 -15.80 -2.84
N ASN A 129 -38.65 -14.72 -2.91
CA ASN A 129 -40.11 -14.79 -2.86
C ASN A 129 -40.71 -15.49 -4.09
N SER A 130 -40.11 -15.32 -5.28
CA SER A 130 -40.51 -16.04 -6.49
C SER A 130 -40.13 -17.52 -6.48
N SER A 131 -39.12 -17.92 -5.70
CA SER A 131 -38.71 -19.33 -5.59
C SER A 131 -39.51 -20.10 -4.52
N GLU A 132 -40.05 -19.40 -3.52
CA GLU A 132 -40.92 -19.98 -2.49
C GLU A 132 -42.36 -20.18 -2.99
N GLU A 133 -42.83 -19.39 -3.98
CA GLU A 133 -44.14 -19.60 -4.62
C GLU A 133 -44.14 -20.80 -5.59
N ASP A 134 -43.02 -21.11 -6.25
CA ASP A 134 -42.88 -22.27 -7.16
C ASP A 134 -42.67 -23.62 -6.44
N GLU A 135 -42.38 -23.63 -5.13
CA GLU A 135 -42.19 -24.86 -4.32
C GLU A 135 -43.46 -25.31 -3.56
N LEU A 136 -44.54 -24.52 -3.60
CA LEU A 136 -45.79 -24.77 -2.86
C LEU A 136 -46.99 -25.21 -3.72
N ASP A 137 -46.81 -25.34 -5.04
CA ASP A 137 -47.80 -25.90 -6.00
C ASP A 137 -47.48 -27.35 -6.41
#